data_AF-A0A7G2FD76-F1
#
_entry.id   AF-A0A7G2FD76-F1
#
_cell.length_a   1.000
_cell.length_b   1.000
_cell.length_c   1.000
_cell.angle_alpha   90.00
_cell.angle_beta   90.00
_cell.angle_gamma   90.00
#
_symmetry.space_group_name_H-M   'P 1'
#
loop_
_entity.id
_entity.type
_entity.pdbx_description
1 polymer ?
#
loop_
_entity_poly.entity_id
_entity_poly.type
_entity_poly.pdbx_seq_one_letter_code
_entity_poly.pdbx_strand_id
1 'polypeptide(L)'
;MGQAQKAAAYGEDDNENESLEAKAQRALDCPCIADLRNGSCGSQFSEAFLCFLKSTAEEKGSDCVNPFVALQSCINANPDAFSKSVTGDEKETEKKEEQPPVQDHRIIPPLWAKDPPRSGNSKL
;
A
#
# COMPACT_ATOMS: atom_id res chain seq x y z
N MET A 1 13.62 -17.66 -27.54
CA MET A 1 12.63 -18.12 -26.53
C MET A 1 13.09 -17.57 -25.19
N GLY A 2 12.76 -16.31 -24.91
CA GLY A 2 13.21 -15.60 -23.72
C GLY A 2 12.26 -15.87 -22.57
N GLN A 3 12.76 -16.44 -21.48
CA GLN A 3 12.04 -16.51 -20.22
C GLN A 3 12.38 -15.24 -19.43
N ALA A 4 11.42 -14.32 -19.33
CA ALA A 4 11.53 -13.18 -18.43
C ALA A 4 11.21 -13.64 -17.00
N GLN A 5 11.96 -13.06 -16.06
CA GLN A 5 12.18 -13.58 -14.71
C GLN A 5 10.98 -13.42 -13.77
N LYS A 6 10.83 -14.42 -12.88
CA LYS A 6 9.89 -14.48 -11.75
C LYS A 6 10.24 -13.40 -10.71
N ALA A 7 9.39 -12.40 -10.53
CA ALA A 7 9.46 -11.49 -9.40
C ALA A 7 8.79 -12.13 -8.17
N ALA A 8 9.58 -12.82 -7.35
CA ALA A 8 9.19 -13.22 -6.00
C ALA A 8 9.84 -12.26 -5.00
N ALA A 9 9.04 -11.46 -4.32
CA ALA A 9 9.45 -10.72 -3.13
C ALA A 9 8.37 -10.92 -2.07
N TYR A 10 8.26 -12.16 -1.59
CA TYR A 10 7.62 -12.50 -0.33
C TYR A 10 8.53 -13.54 0.30
N GLY A 11 9.08 -13.24 1.47
CA GLY A 11 10.27 -13.90 2.04
C GLY A 11 10.28 -15.42 1.92
N GLU A 12 11.46 -15.94 1.59
CA GLU A 12 11.84 -17.34 1.73
C GLU A 12 11.62 -17.80 3.19
N ASP A 13 10.46 -18.41 3.45
CA ASP A 13 10.27 -19.42 4.48
C ASP A 13 9.76 -20.66 3.75
N ASP A 14 10.67 -21.63 3.58
CA ASP A 14 10.48 -22.89 2.88
C ASP A 14 9.53 -23.81 3.66
N ASN A 15 8.24 -23.48 3.68
CA ASN A 15 7.19 -24.48 3.84
C ASN A 15 6.38 -24.55 2.55
N GLU A 16 6.80 -25.46 1.65
CA GLU A 16 6.23 -25.74 0.33
C GLU A 16 4.76 -26.22 0.35
N ASN A 17 4.06 -26.13 1.49
CA ASN A 17 2.67 -26.55 1.65
C ASN A 17 1.73 -25.44 2.16
N GLU A 18 2.21 -24.21 2.35
CA GLU A 18 1.33 -23.13 2.78
C GLU A 18 0.63 -22.45 1.59
N SER A 19 -0.70 -22.54 1.56
CA SER A 19 -1.56 -21.91 0.55
C SER A 19 -1.31 -20.41 0.47
N LEU A 20 -1.37 -19.82 -0.74
CA LEU A 20 -1.32 -18.36 -0.94
C LEU A 20 -2.33 -17.61 -0.05
N GLU A 21 -3.44 -18.27 0.27
CA GLU A 21 -4.45 -17.76 1.17
C GLU A 21 -3.96 -17.64 2.62
N ALA A 22 -3.24 -18.66 3.12
CA ALA A 22 -2.69 -18.63 4.47
C ALA A 22 -1.58 -17.57 4.60
N LYS A 23 -0.73 -17.42 3.59
CA LYS A 23 0.28 -16.34 3.53
C LYS A 23 -0.37 -14.96 3.53
N ALA A 24 -1.40 -14.77 2.70
CA ALA A 24 -2.13 -13.51 2.63
C ALA A 24 -2.83 -13.18 3.96
N GLN A 25 -3.43 -14.19 4.60
CA GLN A 25 -4.09 -14.03 5.89
C GLN A 25 -3.08 -13.67 6.99
N ARG A 26 -1.95 -14.38 7.07
CA ARG A 26 -0.85 -14.06 8.00
C ARG A 26 -0.34 -12.63 7.81
N ALA A 27 -0.23 -12.18 6.56
CA ALA A 27 0.15 -10.81 6.24
C ALA A 27 -0.87 -9.80 6.76
N LEU A 28 -2.16 -10.07 6.55
CA LEU A 28 -3.28 -9.25 7.02
C LEU A 28 -3.34 -9.19 8.55
N ASP A 29 -2.88 -10.23 9.23
CA ASP A 29 -2.81 -10.34 10.69
C ASP A 29 -1.56 -9.72 11.32
N CYS A 30 -0.65 -9.17 10.51
CA CYS A 30 0.54 -8.52 11.03
C CYS A 30 0.17 -7.27 11.86
N PRO A 31 0.67 -7.14 13.10
CA PRO A 31 0.34 -6.00 13.96
C PRO A 31 0.76 -4.65 13.36
N CYS A 32 1.74 -4.63 12.46
CA CYS A 32 2.21 -3.41 11.78
C CYS A 32 1.15 -2.72 10.92
N ILE A 33 0.13 -3.46 10.44
CA ILE A 33 -0.96 -2.92 9.62
C ILE A 33 -2.31 -2.97 10.34
N ALA A 34 -2.31 -3.28 11.63
CA ALA A 34 -3.53 -3.42 12.42
C ALA A 34 -4.39 -2.15 12.42
N ASP A 35 -3.78 -0.97 12.45
CA ASP A 35 -4.49 0.30 12.42
C ASP A 35 -5.24 0.52 11.09
N LEU A 36 -4.62 0.14 9.97
CA LEU A 36 -5.27 0.24 8.66
C LEU A 36 -6.43 -0.75 8.54
N ARG A 37 -6.25 -1.97 9.06
CA ARG A 37 -7.27 -3.02 9.06
C ARG A 37 -8.45 -2.72 9.99
N ASN A 38 -8.19 -2.14 11.15
CA ASN A 38 -9.22 -1.88 12.16
C ASN A 38 -9.84 -0.47 12.03
N GLY A 39 -9.31 0.37 11.14
CA GLY A 39 -9.82 1.71 10.86
C GLY A 39 -11.16 1.72 10.11
N SER A 40 -11.69 2.91 9.86
CA SER A 40 -13.01 3.12 9.23
C SER A 40 -13.10 2.61 7.79
N CYS A 41 -11.98 2.49 7.07
CA CYS A 41 -11.88 1.86 5.75
C CYS A 41 -11.31 0.44 5.76
N GLY A 42 -11.24 -0.17 6.95
CA GLY A 42 -10.52 -1.42 7.19
C GLY A 42 -11.01 -2.63 6.39
N SER A 43 -12.31 -2.71 6.12
CA SER A 43 -12.89 -3.77 5.28
C SER A 43 -12.38 -3.66 3.83
N GLN A 44 -12.44 -2.46 3.25
CA GLN A 44 -11.97 -2.24 1.87
C GLN A 44 -10.46 -2.45 1.77
N PHE A 45 -9.71 -2.06 2.80
CA PHE A 45 -8.27 -2.29 2.89
C PHE A 45 -7.97 -3.80 2.90
N SER A 46 -8.67 -4.55 3.75
CA SER A 46 -8.47 -6.00 3.87
C SER A 46 -8.76 -6.73 2.56
N GLU A 47 -9.86 -6.38 1.88
CA GLU A 47 -10.22 -6.97 0.59
C GLU A 47 -9.20 -6.66 -0.51
N ALA A 48 -8.78 -5.39 -0.63
CA ALA A 48 -7.78 -4.99 -1.62
C ALA A 48 -6.40 -5.62 -1.35
N PHE A 49 -5.99 -5.66 -0.08
CA PHE A 49 -4.70 -6.21 0.34
C PHE A 49 -4.62 -7.72 0.12
N LEU A 50 -5.66 -8.47 0.52
CA LEU A 50 -5.72 -9.91 0.28
C LEU A 50 -5.78 -10.22 -1.22
N CYS A 51 -6.57 -9.46 -1.99
CA CYS A 51 -6.62 -9.63 -3.45
C CYS A 51 -5.23 -9.46 -4.07
N PHE A 52 -4.52 -8.39 -3.72
CA PHE A 52 -3.17 -8.13 -4.22
C PHE A 52 -2.18 -9.26 -3.91
N LEU A 53 -2.17 -9.77 -2.67
CA LEU A 53 -1.26 -10.85 -2.27
C LEU A 53 -1.60 -12.18 -2.97
N LYS A 54 -2.88 -12.43 -3.24
CA LYS A 54 -3.36 -13.64 -3.93
C LYS A 54 -3.30 -13.56 -5.44
N SER A 55 -3.25 -12.36 -6.03
CA SER A 55 -3.25 -12.15 -7.48
C SER A 55 -2.13 -12.94 -8.15
N THR A 56 -2.46 -13.74 -9.16
CA THR A 56 -1.47 -14.45 -10.00
C THR A 56 -1.30 -13.82 -11.38
N ALA A 57 -1.88 -12.63 -11.60
CA ALA A 57 -1.72 -11.89 -12.84
C ALA A 57 -0.24 -11.52 -13.12
N GLU A 58 0.11 -11.38 -14.40
CA GLU A 58 1.46 -10.99 -14.85
C GLU A 58 1.90 -9.67 -14.20
N GLU A 59 1.00 -8.69 -14.22
CA GLU A 59 1.10 -7.51 -13.38
C GLU A 59 0.28 -7.74 -12.10
N LYS A 60 0.97 -7.92 -10.98
CA LYS A 60 0.34 -8.18 -9.68
C LYS A 60 -0.73 -7.14 -9.35
N GLY A 61 -1.95 -7.60 -9.08
CA GLY A 61 -3.07 -6.76 -8.67
C GLY A 61 -3.82 -6.08 -9.81
N SER A 62 -3.45 -6.32 -11.07
CA SER A 62 -4.20 -5.83 -12.24
C SER A 62 -5.64 -6.38 -12.30
N ASP A 63 -5.88 -7.55 -11.71
CA ASP A 63 -7.20 -8.17 -11.50
C ASP A 63 -7.94 -7.64 -10.25
N CYS A 64 -7.27 -6.83 -9.43
CA CYS A 64 -7.76 -6.34 -8.13
C CYS A 64 -8.13 -4.85 -8.13
N VAL A 65 -8.25 -4.22 -9.30
CA VAL A 65 -8.48 -2.77 -9.41
C VAL A 65 -9.74 -2.32 -8.67
N ASN A 66 -10.84 -3.08 -8.76
CA ASN A 66 -12.11 -2.71 -8.14
C ASN A 66 -12.02 -2.60 -6.59
N PRO A 67 -11.46 -3.59 -5.87
CA PRO A 67 -11.15 -3.45 -4.45
C PRO A 67 -10.33 -2.20 -4.09
N PHE A 68 -9.30 -1.88 -4.87
CA PHE A 68 -8.48 -0.68 -4.62
C PHE A 68 -9.26 0.62 -4.86
N VAL A 69 -10.11 0.67 -5.87
CA VAL A 69 -11.01 1.82 -6.12
C VAL A 69 -11.99 2.00 -4.95
N ALA A 70 -12.56 0.91 -4.43
CA ALA A 70 -13.45 0.97 -3.27
C ALA A 70 -12.72 1.50 -2.02
N LEU A 71 -11.50 1.02 -1.77
CA LEU A 71 -10.65 1.55 -0.71
C LEU A 71 -10.43 3.05 -0.90
N GLN A 72 -9.94 3.48 -2.06
CA GLN A 72 -9.67 4.88 -2.37
C GLN A 72 -10.91 5.78 -2.19
N SER A 73 -12.08 5.29 -2.61
CA SER A 73 -13.35 5.98 -2.41
C SER A 73 -13.67 6.16 -0.93
N CYS A 74 -13.43 5.15 -0.10
CA CYS A 74 -13.59 5.25 1.35
C CYS A 74 -12.63 6.26 1.98
N ILE A 75 -11.34 6.24 1.59
CA ILE A 75 -10.34 7.21 2.09
C ILE A 75 -10.77 8.63 1.78
N ASN A 76 -11.22 8.89 0.55
CA ASN A 76 -11.66 10.22 0.12
C ASN A 76 -12.91 10.70 0.87
N ALA A 77 -13.81 9.79 1.25
CA ALA A 77 -14.98 10.10 2.05
C ALA A 77 -14.64 10.31 3.54
N ASN A 78 -13.52 9.78 4.01
CA ASN A 78 -13.11 9.82 5.41
C ASN A 78 -11.66 10.34 5.52
N PRO A 79 -11.43 11.66 5.39
CA PRO A 79 -10.07 12.23 5.43
C PRO A 79 -9.35 12.01 6.77
N ASP A 80 -10.10 11.77 7.86
CA ASP A 80 -9.56 11.45 9.18
C ASP A 80 -9.41 9.92 9.42
N ALA A 81 -9.75 9.07 8.44
CA ALA A 81 -9.71 7.60 8.56
C ALA A 81 -8.30 7.05 8.76
N PHE A 82 -7.31 7.77 8.24
CA PHE A 82 -5.91 7.43 8.38
C PHE A 82 -5.28 8.49 9.26
N SER A 83 -4.50 8.05 10.25
CA SER A 83 -3.78 8.96 11.12
C SER A 83 -2.96 9.95 10.27
N LYS A 84 -2.88 11.21 10.70
CA LYS A 84 -2.11 12.28 10.02
C LYS A 84 -0.63 11.94 9.81
N SER A 85 -0.14 10.87 10.44
CA SER A 85 1.18 10.28 10.18
C SER A 85 1.28 9.54 8.83
N VAL A 86 0.17 9.16 8.19
CA VAL A 86 0.12 8.47 6.88
C VAL A 86 -0.24 9.44 5.76
N THR A 87 -1.15 10.38 6.01
CA THR A 87 -1.57 11.41 5.05
C THR A 87 -0.82 12.70 5.37
N GLY A 88 0.30 12.94 4.69
CA GLY A 88 1.19 14.10 4.88
C GLY A 88 0.56 15.44 4.49
N ASP A 89 -0.54 15.81 5.13
CA ASP A 89 -1.23 17.08 4.93
C ASP A 89 -0.95 18.00 6.13
N GLU A 90 0.13 18.75 6.00
CA GLU A 90 0.50 19.87 6.85
C GLU A 90 -0.54 20.99 6.66
N LYS A 91 -1.66 20.95 7.39
CA LYS A 91 -2.46 22.16 7.63
C LYS A 91 -1.92 22.83 8.88
N GLU A 92 -1.16 23.89 8.62
CA GLU A 92 -0.74 24.93 9.55
C GLU A 92 -1.88 25.32 10.52
N THR A 93 -1.86 24.75 11.72
CA THR A 93 -2.50 25.37 12.88
C THR A 93 -1.48 25.37 14.00
N GLU A 94 -0.91 26.56 14.19
CA GLU A 94 -0.09 26.96 15.31
C GLU A 94 -0.71 26.51 16.64
N LYS A 95 -0.15 25.47 17.25
CA LYS A 95 -0.17 25.31 18.71
C LYS A 95 1.07 24.57 19.18
N LYS A 96 2.03 25.37 19.64
CA LYS A 96 3.21 24.98 20.43
C LYS A 96 2.76 24.20 21.68
N GLU A 97 3.04 22.90 21.73
CA GLU A 97 3.47 22.21 22.96
C GLU A 97 4.17 20.88 22.62
N GLU A 98 5.24 20.64 23.36
CA GLU A 98 6.28 19.63 23.18
C GLU A 98 5.77 18.19 23.37
N GLN A 99 6.01 17.29 22.40
CA GLN A 99 5.97 15.82 22.54
C GLN A 99 6.63 15.10 21.31
N PRO A 100 6.97 13.79 21.42
CA PRO A 100 8.23 13.14 21.03
C PRO A 100 8.41 12.93 19.49
N PRO A 101 9.60 12.50 18.99
CA PRO A 101 9.90 12.57 17.56
C PRO A 101 8.97 11.67 16.76
N VAL A 102 8.25 12.28 15.82
CA VAL A 102 7.49 11.63 14.76
C VAL A 102 8.46 10.76 13.97
N GLN A 103 8.27 9.44 13.99
CA GLN A 103 9.06 8.55 13.15
C GLN A 103 8.65 8.77 11.69
N ASP A 104 9.59 9.29 10.90
CA ASP A 104 9.50 9.51 9.45
C ASP A 104 9.38 8.16 8.74
N HIS A 105 8.16 7.63 8.65
CA HIS A 105 7.88 6.47 7.82
C HIS A 105 7.68 6.95 6.38
N ARG A 106 8.79 7.15 5.65
CA ARG A 106 8.75 7.42 4.20
C ARG A 106 8.08 6.27 3.46
N ILE A 107 6.90 6.54 2.90
CA ILE A 107 6.25 5.68 1.93
C ILE A 107 7.07 5.75 0.64
N ILE A 108 7.83 4.69 0.34
CA ILE A 108 8.61 4.60 -0.90
C ILE A 108 7.65 4.14 -2.00
N PRO A 109 7.33 5.00 -3.00
CA PRO A 109 6.50 4.59 -4.11
C PRO A 109 7.22 3.50 -4.92
N PRO A 110 6.50 2.50 -5.45
CA PRO A 110 7.12 1.48 -6.27
C PRO A 110 7.72 2.12 -7.53
N LEU A 111 8.77 1.49 -8.09
CA LEU A 111 9.56 2.08 -9.18
C LEU A 111 8.72 2.44 -10.43
N TRP A 112 7.58 1.77 -10.64
CA TRP A 112 6.65 2.02 -11.74
C TRP A 112 5.75 3.25 -11.54
N ALA A 113 5.59 3.74 -10.31
CA ALA A 113 4.79 4.94 -10.00
C ALA A 113 5.58 6.24 -10.20
N LYS A 114 6.89 6.15 -10.49
CA LYS A 114 7.74 7.31 -10.74
C LYS A 114 7.58 7.71 -12.20
N ASP A 115 7.11 8.94 -12.45
CA ASP A 115 7.04 9.48 -13.80
C ASP A 115 8.40 9.32 -14.50
N PRO A 116 8.43 8.87 -15.77
CA PRO A 116 9.66 8.92 -16.55
C PRO A 116 10.15 10.38 -16.57
N PRO A 117 11.47 10.63 -16.47
CA PRO A 117 11.99 11.98 -16.40
C PRO A 117 11.48 12.78 -17.60
N ARG A 118 10.65 13.81 -17.34
CA ARG A 118 10.16 14.74 -18.35
C ARG A 118 11.38 15.42 -18.97
N SER A 119 11.77 14.96 -20.15
CA SER A 119 12.78 15.62 -20.99
C SER A 119 12.24 16.99 -21.37
N GLY A 120 12.68 18.01 -20.63
CA GLY A 120 12.33 19.40 -20.87
C GLY A 120 13.01 19.91 -22.13
N ASN A 121 12.29 19.87 -23.24
CA ASN A 121 12.62 20.67 -24.43
C ASN A 121 11.62 21.82 -24.53
N SER A 122 11.78 22.85 -23.69
CA SER A 122 11.18 24.16 -24.00
C SER A 122 12.14 24.89 -24.95
N LYS A 123 11.87 24.77 -26.25
CA LYS A 123 12.27 25.75 -27.25
C LYS A 123 11.01 26.39 -27.80
N LEU A 124 10.76 27.63 -27.41
CA LEU A 124 10.29 28.71 -28.26
C LEU A 124 10.49 30.02 -27.49
#